data_AF-A0A7J9PFI1-F1
#
_entry.id   AF-A0A7J9PFI1-F1
#
_cell.length_a   1.000
_cell.length_b   1.000
_cell.length_c   1.000
_cell.angle_alpha   90.00
_cell.angle_beta   90.00
_cell.angle_gamma   90.00
#
_symmetry.space_group_name_H-M   'P 1'
#
loop_
_entity.id
_entity.type
_entity.pdbx_description
1 polymer ?
#
loop_
_entity_poly.entity_id
_entity_poly.type
_entity_poly.pdbx_seq_one_letter_code
_entity_poly.pdbx_strand_id
1 'polypeptide(L)'
;MIKISYKPLIALALAVMMSLVAVSAAPTGDQGNTRYINSSGEINDSGKYLLMNDITGPIIITSDDVTFDGNGYCISGDSFGVYLIDCKGATVRDTTISCQLAGIVLQNATNCMIEKNNVTGCYHGIALLCGSDENKIINNDVCNNNLGCYGGGGILALSCDCDGNKIHANTVLDNGYWYFTSWWPDLEKEFVPNDISLDEEVNDISGNHVTPEEE
;
A
#
# COMPACT_ATOMS: atom_id res chain seq x y z
N MET A 1 -33.66 -38.84 2.82
CA MET A 1 -32.96 -38.17 3.94
C MET A 1 -31.53 -38.67 3.98
N ILE A 2 -30.57 -37.92 3.41
CA ILE A 2 -29.15 -38.28 3.42
C ILE A 2 -28.56 -37.75 4.73
N LYS A 3 -28.13 -38.65 5.63
CA LYS A 3 -27.39 -38.28 6.85
C LYS A 3 -25.94 -38.03 6.46
N ILE A 4 -25.59 -36.77 6.24
CA ILE A 4 -24.19 -36.37 6.06
C ILE A 4 -23.51 -36.51 7.43
N SER A 5 -22.49 -37.37 7.50
CA SER A 5 -21.65 -37.53 8.70
C SER A 5 -20.77 -36.30 8.87
N TYR A 6 -20.72 -35.74 10.08
CA TYR A 6 -19.99 -34.52 10.43
C TYR A 6 -18.49 -34.75 10.71
N LYS A 7 -18.06 -36.01 10.80
CA LYS A 7 -16.65 -36.38 11.03
C LYS A 7 -15.68 -35.89 9.93
N PRO A 8 -15.98 -36.02 8.62
CA PRO A 8 -15.11 -35.47 7.58
C PRO A 8 -15.08 -33.93 7.54
N LEU A 9 -16.16 -33.26 7.96
CA LEU A 9 -16.24 -31.79 8.03
C LEU A 9 -15.32 -31.21 9.11
N ILE A 10 -15.26 -31.85 10.28
CA ILE A 10 -14.36 -31.43 11.38
C ILE A 10 -12.89 -31.67 10.99
N ALA A 11 -12.60 -32.79 10.32
CA ALA A 11 -11.24 -33.08 9.83
C ALA A 11 -10.78 -32.07 8.77
N LEU A 12 -11.68 -31.66 7.86
CA LEU A 12 -11.40 -30.64 6.86
C LEU A 12 -11.21 -29.25 7.50
N ALA A 13 -12.04 -28.87 8.47
CA ALA A 13 -11.89 -27.61 9.20
C ALA A 13 -10.57 -27.53 10.00
N LEU A 14 -10.16 -28.64 10.62
CA LEU A 14 -8.86 -28.73 11.30
C LEU A 14 -7.68 -28.70 10.33
N ALA A 15 -7.79 -29.34 9.16
CA ALA A 15 -6.77 -29.29 8.12
C ALA A 15 -6.63 -27.87 7.54
N VAL A 16 -7.75 -27.17 7.32
CA VAL A 16 -7.76 -25.76 6.87
C VAL A 16 -7.16 -24.84 7.94
N MET A 17 -7.47 -25.05 9.22
CA MET A 17 -6.88 -24.26 10.32
C MET A 17 -5.39 -24.56 10.54
N MET A 18 -4.92 -25.79 10.31
CA MET A 18 -3.48 -26.12 10.35
C MET A 18 -2.73 -25.57 9.12
N SER A 19 -3.38 -25.43 7.97
CA SER A 19 -2.77 -24.79 6.79
C SER A 19 -2.68 -23.27 6.89
N LEU A 20 -3.41 -22.63 7.81
CA LEU A 20 -3.31 -21.18 8.05
C LEU A 20 -2.14 -20.78 8.97
N VAL A 21 -1.42 -21.73 9.55
CA VAL A 21 -0.14 -21.44 10.21
C VAL A 21 0.98 -21.64 9.20
N ALA A 22 0.99 -20.83 8.15
CA ALA A 22 2.20 -20.61 7.39
C ALA A 22 3.15 -19.82 8.30
N VAL A 23 3.95 -20.53 9.11
CA VAL A 23 5.21 -19.97 9.59
C VAL A 23 6.00 -19.70 8.31
N SER A 24 6.00 -18.44 7.87
CA SER A 24 6.98 -18.01 6.89
C SER A 24 8.32 -18.12 7.61
N ALA A 25 9.00 -19.25 7.41
CA ALA A 25 10.43 -19.30 7.64
C ALA A 25 11.01 -18.27 6.66
N ALA A 26 11.28 -17.07 7.19
CA ALA A 26 11.96 -16.03 6.44
C ALA A 26 13.20 -16.68 5.81
N PRO A 27 13.46 -16.46 4.50
CA PRO A 27 14.69 -16.94 3.92
C PRO A 27 15.83 -16.39 4.76
N THR A 28 16.72 -17.29 5.19
CA THR A 28 17.94 -16.96 5.93
C THR A 28 18.82 -16.11 5.02
N GLY A 29 18.56 -14.81 5.02
CA GLY A 29 19.27 -13.76 4.31
C GLY A 29 19.58 -12.65 5.31
N ASP A 30 20.86 -12.60 5.67
CA ASP A 30 21.56 -11.55 6.41
C ASP A 30 21.11 -11.28 7.87
N GLN A 31 21.74 -11.97 8.82
CA GLN A 31 21.85 -11.45 10.19
C GLN A 31 22.95 -10.38 10.25
N GLY A 32 22.67 -9.22 9.67
CA GLY A 32 23.53 -8.04 9.71
C GLY A 32 22.72 -6.79 10.08
N ASN A 33 22.51 -6.57 11.38
CA ASN A 33 21.96 -5.34 11.98
C ASN A 33 20.55 -4.89 11.55
N THR A 34 19.52 -5.69 11.86
CA THR A 34 18.14 -5.15 11.93
C THR A 34 18.03 -4.14 13.08
N ARG A 35 17.59 -2.92 12.79
CA ARG A 35 17.29 -1.87 13.76
C ARG A 35 15.84 -2.00 14.20
N TYR A 36 15.59 -2.09 15.51
CA TYR A 36 14.25 -2.19 16.05
C TYR A 36 13.67 -0.79 16.31
N ILE A 37 12.45 -0.54 15.83
CA ILE A 37 11.74 0.72 16.02
C ILE A 37 10.53 0.47 16.94
N ASN A 38 10.30 1.39 17.87
CA ASN A 38 9.18 1.35 18.82
C ASN A 38 8.40 2.68 18.91
N SER A 39 8.73 3.65 18.06
CA SER A 39 8.09 4.96 17.98
C SER A 39 8.11 5.50 16.56
N SER A 40 7.22 6.44 16.25
CA SER A 40 7.30 7.26 15.04
C SER A 40 8.64 7.98 14.94
N GLY A 41 9.07 8.31 13.73
CA GLY A 41 10.33 9.04 13.53
C GLY A 41 10.88 8.94 12.12
N GLU A 42 12.08 9.49 11.96
CA GLU A 42 12.80 9.49 10.69
C GLU A 42 13.81 8.33 10.62
N ILE A 43 13.85 7.68 9.47
CA ILE A 43 14.84 6.69 9.05
C ILE A 43 15.70 7.34 7.96
N ASN A 44 16.90 7.76 8.34
CA ASN A 44 17.85 8.48 7.49
C ASN A 44 19.13 7.68 7.17
N ASP A 45 19.22 6.45 7.64
CA ASP A 45 20.28 5.51 7.30
C ASP A 45 19.70 4.30 6.54
N SER A 46 20.41 3.82 5.53
CA SER A 46 20.10 2.55 4.85
C SER A 46 20.10 1.37 5.82
N GLY A 47 19.39 0.31 5.45
CA GLY A 47 19.37 -0.95 6.19
C GLY A 47 17.96 -1.42 6.56
N LYS A 48 17.91 -2.45 7.41
CA LYS A 48 16.65 -3.10 7.77
C LYS A 48 16.12 -2.58 9.10
N TYR A 49 14.84 -2.22 9.12
CA TYR A 49 14.11 -1.73 10.27
C TYR A 49 12.90 -2.61 10.53
N LEU A 50 12.69 -2.97 11.79
CA LEU A 50 11.57 -3.82 12.21
C LEU A 50 10.77 -3.10 13.30
N LEU A 51 9.48 -2.91 13.06
CA LEU A 51 8.57 -2.34 14.03
C LEU A 51 8.25 -3.37 15.13
N MET A 52 8.21 -2.92 16.38
CA MET A 52 8.09 -3.80 17.55
C MET A 52 6.78 -3.63 18.34
N ASN A 53 5.96 -2.65 17.97
CA ASN A 53 4.68 -2.35 18.57
C ASN A 53 3.88 -1.41 17.67
N ASP A 54 2.58 -1.33 17.93
CA ASP A 54 1.76 -0.27 17.34
C ASP A 54 2.30 1.10 17.74
N ILE A 55 2.29 2.05 16.80
CA ILE A 55 2.77 3.41 17.01
C ILE A 55 1.74 4.45 16.54
N THR A 56 1.87 5.65 17.09
CA THR A 56 1.15 6.84 16.64
C THR A 56 2.15 7.83 16.06
N GLY A 57 1.86 8.35 14.88
CA GLY A 57 2.69 9.27 14.12
C GLY A 57 3.43 8.58 12.96
N PRO A 58 4.03 9.38 12.07
CA PRO A 58 4.58 8.88 10.81
C PRO A 58 5.92 8.17 10.98
N ILE A 59 6.20 7.24 10.07
CA ILE A 59 7.55 6.82 9.73
C ILE A 59 7.97 7.58 8.47
N ILE A 60 9.05 8.35 8.57
CA ILE A 60 9.59 9.14 7.46
C ILE A 60 10.87 8.46 6.99
N ILE A 61 10.98 8.12 5.71
CA ILE A 61 12.14 7.45 5.12
C ILE A 61 12.81 8.40 4.14
N THR A 62 14.04 8.81 4.45
CA THR A 62 14.85 9.77 3.67
C THR A 62 16.17 9.17 3.18
N SER A 63 16.34 7.85 3.33
CA SER A 63 17.55 7.13 2.95
C SER A 63 17.27 6.08 1.88
N ASP A 64 18.24 5.86 1.01
CA ASP A 64 18.21 4.79 0.02
C ASP A 64 18.34 3.42 0.69
N ASP A 65 17.89 2.37 0.01
CA ASP A 65 18.10 0.97 0.40
C ASP A 65 17.60 0.65 1.83
N VAL A 66 16.49 1.26 2.22
CA VAL A 66 15.80 0.99 3.49
C VAL A 66 14.81 -0.15 3.31
N THR A 67 14.83 -1.14 4.19
CA THR A 67 13.72 -2.09 4.35
C THR A 67 13.00 -1.80 5.65
N PHE A 68 11.85 -1.16 5.59
CA PHE A 68 10.95 -0.98 6.71
C PHE A 68 9.91 -2.11 6.73
N ASP A 69 10.00 -2.95 7.75
CA ASP A 69 9.12 -4.07 7.99
C ASP A 69 8.25 -3.77 9.22
N GLY A 70 6.95 -3.60 8.98
CA GLY A 70 5.95 -3.32 9.99
C GLY A 70 5.68 -4.47 10.94
N ASN A 71 6.10 -5.69 10.60
CA ASN A 71 5.97 -6.87 11.46
C ASN A 71 4.52 -7.14 11.91
N GLY A 72 3.54 -6.76 11.07
CA GLY A 72 2.11 -6.83 11.33
C GLY A 72 1.55 -5.74 12.26
N TYR A 73 2.38 -4.82 12.78
CA TYR A 73 1.93 -3.76 13.69
C TYR A 73 1.27 -2.60 12.96
N CYS A 74 0.47 -1.86 13.73
CA CYS A 74 -0.32 -0.73 13.28
C CYS A 74 0.42 0.61 13.40
N ILE A 75 0.35 1.43 12.36
CA ILE A 75 0.74 2.84 12.37
C ILE A 75 -0.52 3.67 12.23
N SER A 76 -0.73 4.59 13.17
CA SER A 76 -1.92 5.44 13.21
C SER A 76 -1.57 6.91 13.40
N GLY A 77 -2.49 7.82 13.11
CA GLY A 77 -2.32 9.24 13.46
C GLY A 77 -3.04 10.22 12.54
N ASP A 78 -2.83 11.50 12.80
CA ASP A 78 -3.59 12.58 12.15
C ASP A 78 -2.96 13.09 10.84
N SER A 79 -1.83 12.52 10.42
CA SER A 79 -1.12 12.92 9.19
C SER A 79 -0.85 11.72 8.28
N PHE A 80 0.43 11.43 8.04
CA PHE A 80 0.91 10.34 7.21
C PHE A 80 1.12 9.07 8.04
N GLY A 81 0.93 7.89 7.42
CA GLY A 81 1.41 6.63 8.00
C GLY A 81 2.90 6.43 7.75
N VAL A 82 3.27 6.20 6.49
CA VAL A 82 4.66 6.08 6.04
C VAL A 82 4.92 7.05 4.88
N TYR A 83 6.00 7.80 4.96
CA TYR A 83 6.35 8.80 3.96
C TYR A 83 7.78 8.62 3.46
N LEU A 84 7.92 8.21 2.20
CA LEU A 84 9.19 8.10 1.48
C LEU A 84 9.46 9.43 0.75
N ILE A 85 10.60 10.05 1.02
CA ILE A 85 10.99 11.34 0.46
C ILE A 85 12.42 11.26 -0.04
N ASP A 86 12.65 11.66 -1.29
CA ASP A 86 13.99 11.82 -1.89
C ASP A 86 14.87 10.57 -1.70
N CYS A 87 14.30 9.38 -1.94
CA CYS A 87 14.98 8.10 -1.70
C CYS A 87 14.80 7.10 -2.84
N LYS A 88 15.67 6.08 -2.86
CA LYS A 88 15.69 5.04 -3.88
C LYS A 88 15.76 3.65 -3.27
N GLY A 89 15.04 2.71 -3.86
CA GLY A 89 15.19 1.29 -3.50
C GLY A 89 14.62 0.92 -2.13
N ALA A 90 13.81 1.80 -1.53
CA ALA A 90 13.19 1.52 -0.25
C ALA A 90 12.07 0.46 -0.39
N THR A 91 11.91 -0.38 0.63
CA THR A 91 10.84 -1.37 0.75
C THR A 91 10.03 -1.08 2.01
N VAL A 92 8.71 -0.96 1.87
CA VAL A 92 7.75 -0.86 2.98
C VAL A 92 6.80 -2.05 2.93
N ARG A 93 6.75 -2.81 4.02
CA ARG A 93 5.94 -4.04 4.04
C ARG A 93 5.34 -4.40 5.38
N ASP A 94 4.31 -5.22 5.32
CA ASP A 94 3.73 -5.94 6.46
C ASP A 94 3.32 -5.00 7.62
N THR A 95 2.65 -3.90 7.30
CA THR A 95 2.07 -2.99 8.30
C THR A 95 0.59 -2.73 8.04
N THR A 96 -0.17 -2.53 9.13
CA THR A 96 -1.51 -1.94 9.03
C THR A 96 -1.39 -0.43 9.24
N ILE A 97 -2.00 0.37 8.36
CA ILE A 97 -1.94 1.83 8.42
C ILE A 97 -3.35 2.38 8.49
N SER A 98 -3.60 3.22 9.50
CA SER A 98 -4.88 3.90 9.72
C SER A 98 -4.63 5.35 10.15
N CYS A 99 -4.65 6.26 9.20
CA CYS A 99 -4.24 7.65 9.34
C CYS A 99 -5.33 8.62 8.87
N GLN A 100 -5.22 9.93 9.13
CA GLN A 100 -6.21 10.88 8.60
C GLN A 100 -5.88 11.40 7.19
N LEU A 101 -4.61 11.58 6.82
CA LEU A 101 -4.24 12.24 5.56
C LEU A 101 -3.83 11.27 4.45
N ALA A 102 -2.71 10.56 4.57
CA ALA A 102 -2.30 9.61 3.54
C ALA A 102 -1.55 8.42 4.13
N GLY A 103 -1.93 7.20 3.73
CA GLY A 103 -1.41 5.98 4.32
C GLY A 103 0.07 5.80 4.02
N ILE A 104 0.39 5.63 2.74
CA ILE A 104 1.77 5.56 2.24
C ILE A 104 1.96 6.61 1.15
N VAL A 105 2.98 7.43 1.28
CA VAL A 105 3.31 8.46 0.29
C VAL A 105 4.71 8.25 -0.25
N LEU A 106 4.85 8.34 -1.57
CA LEU A 106 6.12 8.39 -2.29
C LEU A 106 6.23 9.78 -2.92
N GLN A 107 7.28 10.52 -2.59
CA GLN A 107 7.59 11.81 -3.21
C GLN A 107 9.06 11.82 -3.63
N ASN A 108 9.29 12.03 -4.93
CA ASN A 108 10.63 11.91 -5.52
C ASN A 108 11.32 10.60 -5.09
N ALA A 109 10.54 9.52 -5.03
CA ALA A 109 10.99 8.22 -4.54
C ALA A 109 10.93 7.19 -5.66
N THR A 110 12.07 6.60 -6.01
CA THR A 110 12.20 5.78 -7.22
C THR A 110 12.60 4.34 -6.92
N ASN A 111 12.21 3.41 -7.78
CA ASN A 111 12.59 2.00 -7.66
C ASN A 111 12.22 1.37 -6.29
N CYS A 112 11.22 1.91 -5.59
CA CYS A 112 10.76 1.45 -4.29
C CYS A 112 9.73 0.32 -4.43
N MET A 113 9.51 -0.42 -3.34
CA MET A 113 8.58 -1.52 -3.28
C MET A 113 7.65 -1.38 -2.07
N ILE A 114 6.36 -1.29 -2.34
CA ILE A 114 5.30 -1.24 -1.33
C ILE A 114 4.54 -2.56 -1.42
N GLU A 115 4.73 -3.44 -0.44
CA GLU A 115 4.14 -4.78 -0.48
C GLU A 115 3.44 -5.24 0.80
N LYS A 116 2.31 -5.95 0.68
CA LYS A 116 1.64 -6.62 1.81
C LYS A 116 1.27 -5.68 2.95
N ASN A 117 0.92 -4.43 2.63
CA ASN A 117 0.39 -3.49 3.61
C ASN A 117 -1.14 -3.50 3.57
N ASN A 118 -1.75 -3.24 4.72
CA ASN A 118 -3.17 -2.98 4.83
C ASN A 118 -3.38 -1.49 5.13
N VAL A 119 -3.95 -0.73 4.20
CA VAL A 119 -4.15 0.71 4.31
C VAL A 119 -5.64 1.04 4.33
N THR A 120 -6.11 1.57 5.45
CA THR A 120 -7.54 1.81 5.67
C THR A 120 -7.83 3.10 6.41
N GLY A 121 -8.98 3.72 6.16
CA GLY A 121 -9.43 4.88 6.91
C GLY A 121 -8.61 6.15 6.69
N CYS A 122 -7.75 6.19 5.67
CA CYS A 122 -6.99 7.38 5.28
C CYS A 122 -7.74 8.20 4.23
N TYR A 123 -7.38 9.47 4.09
CA TYR A 123 -7.92 10.29 3.00
C TYR A 123 -7.37 9.85 1.63
N HIS A 124 -6.06 9.59 1.54
CA HIS A 124 -5.44 8.82 0.45
C HIS A 124 -4.88 7.49 0.99
N GLY A 125 -5.07 6.39 0.27
CA GLY A 125 -4.46 5.11 0.61
C GLY A 125 -2.95 5.11 0.34
N ILE A 126 -2.57 4.90 -0.92
CA ILE A 126 -1.18 4.95 -1.41
C ILE A 126 -1.09 6.04 -2.48
N ALA A 127 -0.22 7.04 -2.27
CA ALA A 127 -0.06 8.17 -3.18
C ALA A 127 1.37 8.26 -3.73
N LEU A 128 1.48 8.38 -5.05
CA LEU A 128 2.71 8.67 -5.78
C LEU A 128 2.68 10.13 -6.23
N LEU A 129 3.66 10.91 -5.78
CA LEU A 129 3.82 12.33 -6.07
C LEU A 129 5.03 12.57 -7.00
N CYS A 130 5.25 13.82 -7.45
CA CYS A 130 6.20 14.10 -8.54
C CYS A 130 7.59 13.47 -8.32
N GLY A 131 8.15 12.90 -9.40
CA GLY A 131 9.44 12.20 -9.41
C GLY A 131 9.40 10.78 -8.83
N SER A 132 8.22 10.15 -8.73
CA SER A 132 8.08 8.81 -8.15
C SER A 132 7.98 7.72 -9.21
N ASP A 133 9.10 7.46 -9.88
CA ASP A 133 9.19 6.55 -11.02
C ASP A 133 9.58 5.10 -10.65
N GLU A 134 9.21 4.16 -11.51
CA GLU A 134 9.66 2.76 -11.49
C GLU A 134 9.37 2.00 -10.17
N ASN A 135 8.38 2.43 -9.40
CA ASN A 135 8.00 1.79 -8.16
C ASN A 135 7.10 0.57 -8.38
N LYS A 136 7.03 -0.29 -7.37
CA LYS A 136 6.22 -1.50 -7.37
C LYS A 136 5.23 -1.45 -6.20
N ILE A 137 3.94 -1.44 -6.51
CA ILE A 137 2.86 -1.52 -5.52
C ILE A 137 2.18 -2.87 -5.68
N ILE A 138 2.41 -3.78 -4.73
CA ILE A 138 2.16 -5.21 -4.92
C ILE A 138 1.48 -5.83 -3.70
N ASN A 139 0.43 -6.64 -3.89
CA ASN A 139 -0.17 -7.42 -2.79
C ASN A 139 -0.62 -6.57 -1.59
N ASN A 140 -1.02 -5.31 -1.80
CA ASN A 140 -1.56 -4.47 -0.75
C ASN A 140 -3.09 -4.59 -0.71
N ASP A 141 -3.63 -4.44 0.50
CA ASP A 141 -5.05 -4.28 0.74
C ASP A 141 -5.31 -2.80 1.05
N VAL A 142 -5.97 -2.08 0.14
CA VAL A 142 -6.19 -0.64 0.24
C VAL A 142 -7.68 -0.39 0.23
N CYS A 143 -8.28 -0.32 1.41
CA CYS A 143 -9.75 -0.30 1.54
C CYS A 143 -10.27 0.82 2.41
N ASN A 144 -11.52 1.27 2.20
CA ASN A 144 -12.18 2.24 3.08
C ASN A 144 -11.41 3.57 3.23
N ASN A 145 -10.75 4.05 2.17
CA ASN A 145 -10.11 5.36 2.14
C ASN A 145 -11.00 6.39 1.42
N ASN A 146 -10.72 7.68 1.61
CA ASN A 146 -11.53 8.86 1.20
C ASN A 146 -12.60 9.29 2.21
N LEU A 147 -12.17 9.90 3.31
CA LEU A 147 -13.06 10.49 4.33
C LEU A 147 -13.59 11.91 4.00
N GLY A 148 -13.43 12.45 2.78
CA GLY A 148 -13.86 13.84 2.48
C GLY A 148 -13.70 14.33 1.02
N CYS A 149 -14.18 15.55 0.76
CA CYS A 149 -14.75 16.03 -0.52
C CYS A 149 -13.82 16.41 -1.69
N TYR A 150 -12.53 16.04 -1.73
CA TYR A 150 -11.59 16.60 -2.72
C TYR A 150 -10.61 15.57 -3.33
N GLY A 151 -11.12 14.48 -3.91
CA GLY A 151 -10.28 13.57 -4.71
C GLY A 151 -9.39 12.60 -3.93
N GLY A 152 -9.79 12.24 -2.69
CA GLY A 152 -9.18 11.14 -1.94
C GLY A 152 -9.47 9.79 -2.60
N GLY A 153 -8.58 8.81 -2.44
CA GLY A 153 -8.71 7.54 -3.15
C GLY A 153 -7.73 6.46 -2.69
N GLY A 154 -7.87 5.27 -3.28
CA GLY A 154 -7.10 4.06 -2.98
C GLY A 154 -5.64 4.21 -3.38
N ILE A 155 -5.30 3.93 -4.64
CA ILE A 155 -3.92 4.07 -5.15
C ILE A 155 -3.88 5.14 -6.25
N LEU A 156 -3.09 6.21 -6.05
CA LEU A 156 -3.17 7.42 -6.87
C LEU A 156 -1.78 7.86 -7.34
N ALA A 157 -1.70 8.41 -8.55
CA ALA A 157 -0.50 9.09 -9.08
C ALA A 157 -0.86 10.54 -9.43
N LEU A 158 -0.38 11.49 -8.62
CA LEU A 158 -0.95 12.84 -8.57
C LEU A 158 -0.17 13.91 -9.36
N SER A 159 0.93 13.59 -10.06
CA SER A 159 1.83 14.63 -10.61
C SER A 159 2.66 14.21 -11.83
N CYS A 160 3.47 15.17 -12.33
CA CYS A 160 4.61 14.97 -13.23
C CYS A 160 5.51 13.80 -12.84
N ASP A 161 6.09 13.12 -13.83
CA ASP A 161 7.20 12.18 -13.62
C ASP A 161 6.87 11.11 -12.57
N CYS A 162 5.87 10.28 -12.89
CA CYS A 162 5.46 9.11 -12.11
C CYS A 162 5.34 7.90 -13.07
N ASP A 163 6.36 7.70 -13.88
CA ASP A 163 6.38 6.79 -15.02
C ASP A 163 6.91 5.39 -14.64
N GLY A 164 6.62 4.38 -15.46
CA GLY A 164 7.13 3.02 -15.26
C GLY A 164 6.68 2.29 -13.98
N ASN A 165 5.73 2.85 -13.22
CA ASN A 165 5.21 2.24 -12.00
C ASN A 165 4.40 0.97 -12.30
N LYS A 166 4.58 -0.06 -11.46
CA LYS A 166 3.92 -1.37 -11.61
C LYS A 166 3.00 -1.62 -10.44
N ILE A 167 1.71 -1.72 -10.74
CA ILE A 167 0.68 -2.00 -9.75
C ILE A 167 0.04 -3.33 -10.07
N HIS A 168 0.21 -4.30 -9.16
CA HIS A 168 -0.30 -5.63 -9.39
C HIS A 168 -0.74 -6.38 -8.13
N ALA A 169 -1.74 -7.24 -8.28
CA ALA A 169 -2.26 -8.10 -7.22
C ALA A 169 -2.68 -7.33 -5.96
N ASN A 170 -3.15 -6.09 -6.10
CA ASN A 170 -3.68 -5.31 -4.98
C ASN A 170 -5.20 -5.50 -4.92
N THR A 171 -5.75 -5.44 -3.71
CA THR A 171 -7.18 -5.30 -3.45
C THR A 171 -7.46 -3.83 -3.17
N VAL A 172 -8.32 -3.19 -3.96
CA VAL A 172 -8.64 -1.77 -3.82
C VAL A 172 -10.16 -1.62 -3.81
N LEU A 173 -10.75 -1.67 -2.61
CA LEU A 173 -12.21 -1.72 -2.42
C LEU A 173 -12.71 -0.60 -1.51
N ASP A 174 -13.97 -0.20 -1.67
CA ASP A 174 -14.63 0.78 -0.79
C ASP A 174 -13.86 2.11 -0.66
N ASN A 175 -13.18 2.55 -1.72
CA ASN A 175 -12.48 3.83 -1.76
C ASN A 175 -13.27 4.85 -2.57
N GLY A 176 -13.09 6.15 -2.28
CA GLY A 176 -13.70 7.22 -3.08
C GLY A 176 -13.41 7.16 -4.57
N TYR A 177 -12.13 7.09 -4.90
CA TYR A 177 -11.60 6.78 -6.23
C TYR A 177 -10.60 5.64 -6.08
N TRP A 178 -10.63 4.62 -6.92
CA TRP A 178 -9.61 3.56 -6.84
C TRP A 178 -8.31 3.93 -7.58
N TYR A 179 -8.38 4.82 -8.58
CA TYR A 179 -7.25 5.38 -9.34
C TYR A 179 -7.50 6.81 -9.83
N PHE A 180 -6.43 7.61 -9.92
CA PHE A 180 -6.43 8.92 -10.58
C PHE A 180 -5.04 9.18 -11.16
N THR A 181 -4.96 9.50 -12.46
CA THR A 181 -3.77 10.08 -13.10
C THR A 181 -4.05 11.56 -13.38
N SER A 182 -3.01 12.38 -13.26
CA SER A 182 -3.03 13.85 -13.22
C SER A 182 -3.94 14.59 -14.23
N TRP A 183 -4.21 15.88 -13.94
CA TRP A 183 -4.94 16.84 -14.78
C TRP A 183 -4.25 17.19 -16.11
N TRP A 184 -3.26 16.41 -16.56
CA TRP A 184 -2.62 16.55 -17.86
C TRP A 184 -2.93 15.35 -18.76
N PRO A 185 -3.73 15.56 -19.84
CA PRO A 185 -4.24 14.48 -20.69
C PRO A 185 -3.16 13.75 -21.53
N ASP A 186 -1.91 14.19 -21.48
CA ASP A 186 -0.82 13.60 -22.29
C ASP A 186 -0.12 12.40 -21.62
N LEU A 187 -0.52 12.02 -20.39
CA LEU A 187 0.16 11.03 -19.53
C LEU A 187 -0.56 9.68 -19.38
N GLU A 188 -1.57 9.38 -20.19
CA GLU A 188 -2.34 8.12 -20.12
C GLU A 188 -1.55 6.83 -20.49
N LYS A 189 -0.24 6.92 -20.79
CA LYS A 189 0.44 5.85 -21.51
C LYS A 189 1.14 4.75 -20.70
N GLU A 190 1.33 4.89 -19.39
CA GLU A 190 2.12 3.88 -18.65
C GLU A 190 1.57 3.41 -17.30
N PHE A 191 0.46 3.98 -16.83
CA PHE A 191 -0.21 3.46 -15.64
C PHE A 191 -1.22 2.38 -16.04
N VAL A 192 -0.75 1.13 -16.14
CA VAL A 192 -1.61 -0.03 -16.45
C VAL A 192 -1.82 -0.83 -15.17
N PRO A 193 -2.99 -0.71 -14.51
CA PRO A 193 -3.43 -1.66 -13.49
C PRO A 193 -3.37 -3.08 -14.06
N ASN A 194 -2.40 -3.87 -13.63
CA ASN A 194 -2.31 -5.26 -14.04
C ASN A 194 -2.83 -6.12 -12.89
N ASP A 195 -4.01 -6.73 -13.03
CA ASP A 195 -4.56 -7.68 -12.05
C ASP A 195 -4.82 -7.03 -10.66
N ILE A 196 -5.69 -6.00 -10.63
CA ILE A 196 -6.20 -5.39 -9.39
C ILE A 196 -7.65 -5.86 -9.18
N SER A 197 -7.99 -6.27 -7.95
CA SER A 197 -9.38 -6.50 -7.55
C SER A 197 -10.04 -5.16 -7.21
N LEU A 198 -11.09 -4.81 -7.96
CA LEU A 198 -11.79 -3.52 -7.86
C LEU A 198 -13.25 -3.70 -7.43
N ASP A 199 -13.85 -2.60 -6.98
CA ASP A 199 -15.30 -2.52 -6.75
C ASP A 199 -16.07 -2.78 -8.06
N GLU A 200 -17.14 -3.58 -8.00
CA GLU A 200 -17.92 -4.00 -9.19
C GLU A 200 -18.51 -2.81 -9.99
N GLU A 201 -18.68 -1.64 -9.37
CA GLU A 201 -19.31 -0.46 -9.99
C GLU A 201 -18.35 0.48 -10.73
N VAL A 202 -17.02 0.37 -10.58
CA VAL A 202 -16.07 1.33 -11.17
C VAL A 202 -15.32 0.72 -12.36
N ASN A 203 -16.08 0.38 -13.40
CA ASN A 203 -15.59 -0.19 -14.67
C ASN A 203 -15.03 0.82 -15.67
N ASP A 204 -14.89 2.10 -15.32
CA ASP A 204 -14.20 3.01 -16.22
C ASP A 204 -12.70 2.85 -15.99
N ILE A 205 -12.04 2.21 -16.96
CA ILE A 205 -10.58 1.98 -17.04
C ILE A 205 -9.97 2.96 -18.05
N SER A 206 -10.79 3.88 -18.60
CA SER A 206 -10.33 4.96 -19.48
C SER A 206 -10.31 6.25 -18.68
N GLY A 207 -9.23 7.02 -18.80
CA GLY A 207 -9.03 8.32 -18.16
C GLY A 207 -9.99 9.42 -18.64
N ASN A 208 -11.27 9.12 -18.85
CA ASN A 208 -12.25 10.03 -19.39
C ASN A 208 -13.26 10.48 -18.32
N HIS A 209 -12.78 11.31 -17.37
CA HIS A 209 -13.65 12.36 -16.88
C HIS A 209 -13.60 13.52 -17.88
N VAL A 210 -14.52 13.45 -18.85
CA VAL A 210 -15.07 14.64 -19.51
C VAL A 210 -15.50 15.60 -18.42
N THR A 211 -14.80 16.73 -18.29
CA THR A 211 -15.30 17.88 -17.55
C THR A 211 -16.65 18.27 -18.16
N PRO A 212 -17.71 18.53 -17.38
CA PRO A 212 -18.86 19.23 -17.92
C PRO A 212 -18.35 20.56 -18.47
N GLU A 213 -18.53 20.81 -19.76
CA GLU A 213 -18.36 22.15 -20.32
C GLU A 213 -19.26 23.08 -19.49
N GLU A 214 -18.63 24.03 -18.79
CA GLU A 214 -19.35 25.18 -18.26
C GLU A 214 -19.84 26.00 -19.47
N GLU A 215 -21.15 25.96 -19.72
CA GLU A 215 -21.87 26.92 -20.59
C GLU A 215 -21.86 28.34 -19.98
#